data_AF-A0A1G7PR95-F1
#
_entry.id   AF-A0A1G7PR95-F1
#
_cell.length_a   1.000
_cell.length_b   1.000
_cell.length_c   1.000
_cell.angle_alpha   90.00
_cell.angle_beta   90.00
_cell.angle_gamma   90.00
#
_symmetry.space_group_name_H-M   'P 1'
#
loop_
_entity.id
_entity.type
_entity.pdbx_description
1 polymer ?
#
loop_
_entity_poly.entity_id
_entity_poly.type
_entity_poly.pdbx_seq_one_letter_code
_entity_poly.pdbx_strand_id
1 'polypeptide(L)'
;MLKACFALCVLATLYLPDAATNRQNLHAVAVMTPWQEPAVTGLSSWLEGLPPMQRAAAQQVVDHYLPQVQALRQRILLKKNELAQLRYDLETPPDTLPRLGRDLQHLRDELRALLLRADADMRSQAGVALGAPLSHGCAMEVSGLPPLRKP
;
A
#
# COMPACT_ATOMS: atom_id res chain seq x y z
N MET A 1 -5.46 -12.29 57.26
CA MET A 1 -4.26 -12.44 56.44
C MET A 1 -4.33 -11.46 55.26
N LEU A 2 -3.88 -10.22 55.46
CA LEU A 2 -3.96 -9.16 54.44
C LEU A 2 -2.81 -8.14 54.61
N LYS A 3 -1.60 -8.64 54.87
CA LYS A 3 -0.44 -7.78 55.24
C LYS A 3 0.86 -8.15 54.53
N ALA A 4 0.80 -9.00 53.50
CA ALA A 4 1.98 -9.47 52.76
C ALA A 4 2.02 -9.04 51.28
N CYS A 5 0.95 -8.44 50.73
CA CYS A 5 0.90 -8.12 49.29
C CYS A 5 1.38 -6.69 48.93
N PHE A 6 1.52 -5.79 49.90
CA PHE A 6 1.91 -4.40 49.62
C PHE A 6 3.42 -4.16 49.52
N ALA A 7 4.26 -5.13 49.91
CA ALA A 7 5.71 -4.96 49.92
C ALA A 7 6.38 -5.16 48.54
N LEU A 8 5.70 -5.77 47.57
CA LEU A 8 6.28 -6.07 46.25
C LEU A 8 6.10 -4.93 45.23
N CYS A 9 5.16 -4.00 45.44
CA CYS A 9 4.92 -2.91 44.49
C CYS A 9 5.88 -1.72 44.66
N VAL A 10 6.60 -1.60 45.79
CA VAL A 10 7.48 -0.47 46.06
C VAL A 10 8.93 -0.69 45.57
N LEU A 11 9.32 -1.95 45.30
CA LEU A 11 10.69 -2.26 44.85
C LEU A 11 10.86 -2.28 43.31
N ALA A 12 9.78 -2.18 42.53
CA ALA A 12 9.86 -2.17 41.07
C ALA A 12 10.11 -0.78 40.46
N THR A 13 10.06 0.30 41.24
CA THR A 13 10.28 1.67 40.77
C THR A 13 11.76 2.11 40.83
N LEU A 14 12.68 1.27 41.29
CA LEU A 14 14.10 1.61 41.45
C LEU A 14 15.02 1.09 40.33
N TYR A 15 14.47 0.57 39.22
CA TYR A 15 15.24 0.12 38.06
C TYR A 15 14.94 0.90 36.77
N LEU A 16 14.76 2.22 36.88
CA LEU A 16 14.94 3.10 35.72
C LEU A 16 16.40 3.59 35.69
N PRO A 17 17.19 3.26 34.66
CA PRO A 17 18.39 4.01 34.36
C PRO A 17 17.99 5.40 33.86
N ASP A 18 18.38 6.39 34.63
CA ASP A 18 18.44 7.79 34.23
C ASP A 18 19.59 7.97 33.22
N ALA A 19 19.27 8.47 32.03
CA ALA A 19 20.24 8.99 31.09
C ALA A 19 19.74 10.35 30.60
N ALA A 20 20.05 11.33 31.43
CA ALA A 20 20.06 12.76 31.19
C ALA A 20 20.38 13.20 29.74
N THR A 21 19.61 14.21 29.33
CA THR A 21 20.04 15.39 28.57
C THR A 21 20.57 15.24 27.14
N ASN A 22 19.74 15.64 26.17
CA ASN A 22 20.17 16.70 25.26
C ASN A 22 18.97 17.56 24.81
N ARG A 23 18.94 18.82 25.26
CA ARG A 23 18.15 19.92 24.69
C ARG A 23 18.81 20.31 23.37
N GLN A 24 18.14 20.12 22.24
CA GLN A 24 18.18 20.99 21.05
C GLN A 24 17.50 20.31 19.86
N ASN A 25 16.22 20.60 19.66
CA ASN A 25 15.75 21.24 18.42
C ASN A 25 14.22 21.40 18.49
N LEU A 26 13.82 22.62 18.84
CA LEU A 26 12.59 23.20 18.33
C LEU A 26 12.62 23.10 16.80
N HIS A 27 11.47 22.79 16.21
CA HIS A 27 11.23 22.80 14.77
C HIS A 27 12.08 21.85 13.92
N ALA A 28 11.76 20.57 14.02
CA ALA A 28 11.41 19.86 12.80
C ALA A 28 9.89 19.71 12.80
N VAL A 29 9.19 20.70 12.24
CA VAL A 29 8.00 20.35 11.44
C VAL A 29 8.49 19.17 10.62
N ALA A 30 7.87 18.00 10.78
CA ALA A 30 8.09 16.91 9.86
C ALA A 30 7.66 17.46 8.50
N VAL A 31 8.61 18.10 7.80
CA VAL A 31 8.60 18.23 6.37
C VAL A 31 8.39 16.79 5.96
N MET A 32 7.15 16.50 5.55
CA MET A 32 6.84 15.29 4.83
C MET A 32 7.90 15.25 3.74
N THR A 33 8.90 14.41 3.93
CA THR A 33 9.91 14.19 2.92
C THR A 33 9.13 13.80 1.67
N PRO A 34 9.35 14.50 0.53
CA PRO A 34 8.76 14.06 -0.73
C PRO A 34 9.23 12.62 -0.91
N TRP A 35 8.27 11.72 -0.95
CA TRP A 35 8.45 10.29 -1.04
C TRP A 35 9.52 9.99 -2.09
N GLN A 36 10.71 9.56 -1.64
CA GLN A 36 11.80 9.23 -2.55
C GLN A 36 11.39 8.00 -3.38
N GLU A 37 11.26 8.23 -4.69
CA GLU A 37 10.91 7.26 -5.72
C GLU A 37 11.98 6.15 -5.85
N PRO A 38 11.64 4.86 -5.62
CA PRO A 38 12.37 3.78 -6.23
C PRO A 38 11.91 3.63 -7.69
N ALA A 39 12.88 3.59 -8.60
CA ALA A 39 12.68 3.49 -10.03
C ALA A 39 11.83 2.26 -10.47
N VAL A 40 11.26 2.36 -11.67
CA VAL A 40 10.38 1.41 -12.36
C VAL A 40 11.15 0.14 -12.82
N THR A 41 11.90 -0.48 -11.92
CA THR A 41 12.88 -1.52 -12.28
C THR A 41 12.33 -2.94 -12.15
N GLY A 42 11.17 -3.15 -11.50
CA GLY A 42 10.69 -4.50 -11.15
C GLY A 42 10.13 -5.33 -12.31
N LEU A 43 9.16 -4.82 -13.07
CA LEU A 43 8.46 -5.63 -14.10
C LEU A 43 9.28 -5.83 -15.36
N SER A 44 10.00 -4.81 -15.83
CA SER A 44 10.88 -4.93 -16.98
C SER A 44 12.02 -5.91 -16.71
N SER A 45 12.69 -5.80 -15.56
CA SER A 45 13.73 -6.77 -15.18
C SER A 45 13.17 -8.18 -14.97
N TRP A 46 11.95 -8.31 -14.44
CA TRP A 46 11.26 -9.60 -14.33
C TRP A 46 11.01 -10.23 -15.71
N LEU A 47 10.49 -9.47 -16.68
CA LEU A 47 10.28 -9.93 -18.06
C LEU A 47 11.60 -10.31 -18.76
N GLU A 48 12.65 -9.53 -18.55
CA GLU A 48 13.99 -9.84 -19.06
C GLU A 48 14.53 -11.15 -18.48
N GLY A 49 14.22 -11.45 -17.21
CA GLY A 49 14.58 -12.70 -16.54
C GLY A 49 13.86 -13.95 -17.04
N LEU A 50 12.78 -13.81 -17.84
CA LEU A 50 12.05 -14.96 -18.38
C LEU A 50 12.78 -15.62 -19.56
N PRO A 51 12.60 -16.94 -19.77
CA PRO A 51 13.08 -17.62 -20.97
C PRO A 51 12.56 -16.94 -22.26
N PRO A 52 13.36 -16.89 -23.34
CA PRO A 52 12.97 -16.18 -24.58
C PRO A 52 11.63 -16.65 -25.17
N MET A 53 11.34 -17.95 -25.07
CA MET A 53 10.08 -18.54 -25.53
C MET A 53 8.85 -18.03 -24.75
N GLN A 54 9.00 -17.67 -23.48
CA GLN A 54 7.91 -17.23 -22.60
C GLN A 54 7.76 -15.71 -22.61
N ARG A 55 8.87 -14.99 -22.86
CA ARG A 55 8.92 -13.53 -22.79
C ARG A 55 7.96 -12.83 -23.75
N ALA A 56 7.84 -13.30 -24.99
CA ALA A 56 6.98 -12.67 -25.98
C ALA A 56 5.50 -12.70 -25.57
N ALA A 57 5.01 -13.85 -25.10
CA ALA A 57 3.64 -14.00 -24.61
C ALA A 57 3.43 -13.23 -23.30
N ALA A 58 4.42 -13.24 -22.40
CA ALA A 58 4.34 -12.47 -21.16
C ALA A 58 4.27 -10.96 -21.44
N GLN A 59 5.08 -10.45 -22.37
CA GLN A 59 5.06 -9.05 -22.76
C GLN A 59 3.68 -8.61 -23.28
N GLN A 60 3.04 -9.41 -24.14
CA GLN A 60 1.72 -9.09 -24.69
C GLN A 60 0.65 -8.92 -23.61
N VAL A 61 0.63 -9.84 -22.63
CA VAL A 61 -0.32 -9.76 -21.52
C VAL A 61 0.00 -8.57 -20.62
N VAL A 62 1.28 -8.27 -20.36
CA VAL A 62 1.67 -7.06 -19.63
C VAL A 62 1.20 -5.80 -20.35
N ASP A 63 1.43 -5.69 -21.65
CA ASP A 63 1.03 -4.54 -22.46
C ASP A 63 -0.48 -4.33 -22.46
N HIS A 64 -1.25 -5.43 -22.39
CA HIS A 64 -2.71 -5.37 -22.29
C HIS A 64 -3.20 -4.87 -20.92
N TYR A 65 -2.66 -5.42 -19.83
CA TYR A 65 -3.19 -5.19 -18.48
C TYR A 65 -2.58 -3.98 -17.76
N LEU A 66 -1.32 -3.65 -18.03
CA LEU A 66 -0.61 -2.55 -17.38
C LEU A 66 -1.34 -1.19 -17.44
N PRO A 67 -1.83 -0.71 -18.60
CA PRO A 67 -2.53 0.58 -18.65
C PRO A 67 -3.82 0.57 -17.84
N GLN A 68 -4.56 -0.55 -17.83
CA GLN A 68 -5.79 -0.70 -17.06
C GLN A 68 -5.52 -0.67 -15.55
N VAL A 69 -4.46 -1.38 -15.12
CA VAL A 69 -4.00 -1.39 -13.73
C VAL A 69 -3.58 0.01 -13.29
N GLN A 70 -2.81 0.73 -14.10
CA GLN A 70 -2.38 2.11 -13.81
C GLN A 70 -3.56 3.08 -13.73
N ALA A 71 -4.51 3.01 -14.66
CA ALA A 71 -5.70 3.86 -14.66
C ALA A 71 -6.54 3.66 -13.39
N LEU A 72 -6.75 2.40 -12.98
CA LEU A 72 -7.53 2.09 -11.79
C LEU A 72 -6.83 2.53 -10.51
N ARG A 73 -5.52 2.33 -10.46
CA ARG A 73 -4.63 2.81 -9.40
C ARG A 73 -4.68 4.34 -9.25
N GLN A 74 -4.73 5.08 -10.35
CA GLN A 74 -4.93 6.53 -10.34
C GLN A 74 -6.32 6.93 -9.80
N ARG A 75 -7.38 6.24 -10.22
CA ARG A 75 -8.74 6.47 -9.68
C ARG A 75 -8.78 6.25 -8.16
N ILE A 76 -8.15 5.19 -7.66
CA ILE A 76 -8.02 4.92 -6.22
C ILE A 76 -7.27 6.06 -5.52
N LEU A 77 -6.17 6.54 -6.07
CA LEU A 77 -5.40 7.64 -5.50
C LEU A 77 -6.24 8.92 -5.39
N LEU A 78 -6.93 9.30 -6.47
CA LEU A 78 -7.83 10.46 -6.47
C LEU A 78 -8.91 10.33 -5.39
N LYS A 79 -9.48 9.14 -5.25
CA LYS A 79 -10.53 8.88 -4.26
C LYS A 79 -10.00 8.90 -2.81
N LYS A 80 -8.78 8.42 -2.60
CA LYS A 80 -8.09 8.55 -1.31
C LYS A 80 -7.78 10.01 -0.98
N ASN A 81 -7.42 10.82 -1.97
CA ASN A 81 -7.19 12.25 -1.79
C ASN A 81 -8.50 12.98 -1.45
N GLU A 82 -9.61 12.65 -2.10
CA GLU A 82 -10.94 13.15 -1.76
C GLU A 82 -11.30 12.82 -0.30
N LEU A 83 -11.04 11.59 0.14
CA LEU A 83 -11.23 11.19 1.53
C LEU A 83 -10.31 11.95 2.50
N ALA A 84 -9.04 12.18 2.15
CA ALA A 84 -8.09 12.91 2.98
C ALA A 84 -8.42 14.39 3.12
N GLN A 85 -9.09 14.98 2.12
CA GLN A 85 -9.54 16.37 2.11
C GLN A 85 -10.93 16.56 2.71
N LEU A 86 -11.63 15.47 3.06
CA LEU A 86 -12.97 15.54 3.63
C LEU A 86 -12.95 16.27 4.97
N ARG A 87 -13.77 17.31 5.09
CA ARG A 87 -14.01 18.04 6.33
C ARG A 87 -15.31 17.53 6.95
N TYR A 88 -15.35 17.41 8.27
CA TYR A 88 -16.54 17.02 9.01
C TYR A 88 -17.23 18.26 9.55
N ASP A 89 -17.80 19.05 8.65
CA ASP A 89 -18.57 20.26 8.97
C ASP A 89 -20.04 20.13 8.55
N LEU A 90 -20.87 21.10 8.96
CA LEU A 90 -22.31 21.11 8.70
C LEU A 90 -22.69 21.19 7.21
N GLU A 91 -21.75 21.61 6.36
CA GLU A 91 -21.92 21.71 4.91
C GLU A 91 -21.69 20.37 4.21
N THR A 92 -21.03 19.42 4.89
CA THR A 92 -20.72 18.12 4.33
C THR A 92 -21.90 17.16 4.54
N PRO A 93 -22.52 16.64 3.45
CA PRO A 93 -23.63 15.71 3.59
C PRO A 93 -23.20 14.47 4.38
N PRO A 94 -24.03 13.96 5.31
CA PRO A 94 -23.68 12.83 6.18
C PRO A 94 -23.37 11.55 5.39
N ASP A 95 -23.94 11.41 4.19
CA ASP A 95 -23.72 10.27 3.30
C ASP A 95 -22.39 10.32 2.53
N THR A 96 -21.63 11.41 2.64
CA THR A 96 -20.38 11.60 1.89
C THR A 96 -19.32 10.58 2.28
N LEU A 97 -19.04 10.42 3.58
CA LEU A 97 -18.06 9.42 4.03
C LEU A 97 -18.49 7.98 3.68
N PRO A 98 -19.73 7.53 3.96
CA PRO A 98 -20.21 6.22 3.54
C PRO A 98 -20.11 5.98 2.02
N ARG A 99 -20.44 6.99 1.20
CA ARG A 99 -20.32 6.91 -0.26
C ARG A 99 -18.86 6.72 -0.67
N LEU A 100 -17.94 7.54 -0.15
CA LEU A 100 -16.51 7.42 -0.44
C LEU A 100 -15.93 6.06 -0.03
N GLY A 101 -16.36 5.54 1.12
CA GLY A 101 -15.98 4.20 1.57
C GLY A 101 -16.42 3.11 0.59
N ARG A 102 -17.66 3.17 0.10
CA ARG A 102 -18.17 2.22 -0.92
C ARG A 102 -17.44 2.34 -2.25
N ASP A 103 -17.17 3.57 -2.70
CA ASP A 103 -16.44 3.81 -3.95
C ASP A 103 -15.02 3.23 -3.87
N LEU A 104 -14.30 3.47 -2.77
CA LEU A 104 -12.97 2.90 -2.55
C LEU A 104 -13.00 1.38 -2.48
N GLN A 105 -14.01 0.81 -1.82
CA GLN A 105 -14.21 -0.63 -1.76
C GLN A 105 -14.40 -1.23 -3.15
N HIS A 106 -15.25 -0.62 -3.97
CA HIS A 106 -15.52 -1.06 -5.33
C HIS A 106 -14.26 -0.99 -6.21
N LEU A 107 -13.55 0.14 -6.21
CA LEU A 107 -12.31 0.32 -6.99
C LEU A 107 -11.23 -0.70 -6.61
N ARG A 108 -11.16 -1.04 -5.32
CA ARG A 108 -10.24 -2.05 -4.79
C ARG A 108 -10.60 -3.44 -5.28
N ASP A 109 -11.88 -3.77 -5.28
CA ASP A 109 -12.35 -5.07 -5.75
C ASP A 109 -12.17 -5.22 -7.27
N GLU A 110 -12.38 -4.13 -8.03
CA GLU A 110 -12.01 -4.05 -9.46
C GLU A 110 -10.51 -4.32 -9.67
N LEU A 111 -9.64 -3.73 -8.84
CA LEU A 111 -8.19 -3.86 -8.99
C LEU A 111 -7.76 -5.30 -8.72
N ARG A 112 -8.33 -5.90 -7.69
CA ARG A 112 -8.08 -7.30 -7.38
C ARG A 112 -8.50 -8.21 -8.52
N ALA A 113 -9.71 -8.01 -9.05
CA ALA A 113 -10.23 -8.83 -10.15
C ALA A 113 -9.35 -8.71 -11.40
N LEU A 114 -8.90 -7.49 -11.72
CA LEU A 114 -8.01 -7.22 -12.85
C LEU A 114 -6.66 -7.92 -12.70
N LEU A 115 -6.04 -7.84 -11.53
CA LEU A 115 -4.75 -8.49 -11.25
C LEU A 115 -4.86 -10.02 -11.28
N LEU A 116 -5.95 -10.59 -10.75
CA LEU A 116 -6.21 -12.03 -10.82
C LEU A 116 -6.41 -12.50 -12.27
N ARG A 117 -7.08 -11.70 -13.10
CA ARG A 117 -7.23 -12.02 -14.52
C ARG A 117 -5.91 -11.93 -15.28
N ALA A 118 -5.10 -10.90 -15.01
CA ALA A 118 -3.77 -10.78 -15.59
C ALA A 118 -2.87 -11.99 -15.23
N ASP A 119 -2.90 -12.43 -13.97
CA ASP A 119 -2.14 -13.60 -13.49
C ASP A 119 -2.70 -14.93 -14.04
N ALA A 120 -4.00 -15.03 -14.32
CA ALA A 120 -4.57 -16.18 -15.03
C ALA A 120 -4.10 -16.24 -16.49
N ASP A 121 -4.16 -15.11 -17.19
CA ASP A 121 -3.73 -14.99 -18.59
C ASP A 121 -2.23 -15.23 -18.76
N MET A 122 -1.43 -14.77 -17.79
CA MET A 122 0.00 -15.09 -17.70
C MET A 122 0.27 -16.59 -17.66
N ARG A 123 -0.48 -17.31 -16.83
CA ARG A 123 -0.33 -18.77 -16.71
C ARG A 123 -0.76 -19.47 -17.99
N SER A 124 -1.87 -19.04 -18.59
CA SER A 124 -2.39 -19.71 -19.79
C SER A 124 -1.60 -19.40 -21.05
N GLN A 125 -1.11 -18.17 -21.21
CA GLN A 125 -0.47 -17.72 -22.46
C GLN A 125 1.06 -17.83 -22.40
N ALA A 126 1.68 -17.54 -21.26
CA ALA A 126 3.12 -17.49 -21.11
C ALA A 126 3.69 -18.62 -20.22
N GLY A 127 2.83 -19.40 -19.55
CA GLY A 127 3.25 -20.48 -18.66
C GLY A 127 3.94 -20.00 -17.38
N VAL A 128 3.80 -18.71 -17.05
CA VAL A 128 4.43 -18.06 -15.89
C VAL A 128 3.36 -17.45 -14.99
N ALA A 129 3.70 -17.22 -13.72
CA ALA A 129 2.81 -16.54 -12.78
C ALA A 129 3.38 -15.17 -12.42
N LEU A 130 2.51 -14.15 -12.34
CA LEU A 130 2.87 -12.86 -11.76
C LEU A 130 2.86 -12.94 -10.23
N GLY A 131 2.00 -13.83 -9.68
CA GLY A 131 1.78 -14.00 -8.26
C GLY A 131 0.40 -13.50 -7.84
N ALA A 132 -0.04 -13.92 -6.65
CA ALA A 132 -1.28 -13.41 -6.07
C ALA A 132 -1.08 -11.97 -5.56
N PRO A 133 -2.13 -11.13 -5.55
CA PRO A 133 -2.08 -9.82 -4.89
C PRO A 133 -1.68 -9.98 -3.41
N LEU A 134 -0.65 -9.24 -2.98
CA LEU A 134 -0.03 -9.34 -1.66
C LEU A 134 -0.87 -8.73 -0.52
N SER A 135 -1.93 -8.01 -0.85
CA SER A 135 -2.81 -7.41 0.15
C SER A 135 -4.24 -7.28 -0.36
N HIS A 136 -5.16 -7.02 0.56
CA HIS A 136 -6.50 -6.52 0.24
C HIS A 136 -6.56 -4.99 0.23
N GLY A 137 -5.41 -4.31 0.19
CA GLY A 137 -5.30 -2.86 0.31
C GLY A 137 -5.41 -2.12 -1.03
N CYS A 138 -5.57 -0.80 -0.96
CA CYS A 138 -5.70 0.08 -2.14
C CYS A 138 -4.43 0.14 -3.03
N ALA A 139 -3.26 -0.19 -2.50
CA ALA A 139 -2.02 -0.23 -3.28
C ALA A 139 -1.90 -1.51 -4.13
N MET A 140 -2.42 -2.63 -3.60
CA MET A 140 -2.39 -3.99 -4.16
C MET A 140 -1.23 -4.24 -5.12
N GLU A 141 -0.13 -4.71 -4.55
CA GLU A 141 1.06 -5.10 -5.29
C GLU A 141 0.99 -6.59 -5.62
N VAL A 142 1.58 -6.95 -6.76
CA VAL A 142 1.82 -8.32 -7.18
C VAL A 142 3.32 -8.47 -7.32
N SER A 143 3.90 -9.60 -6.93
CA SER A 143 5.35 -9.81 -6.88
C SER A 143 6.08 -9.47 -8.18
N GLY A 144 5.41 -9.56 -9.34
CA GLY A 144 5.97 -9.18 -10.65
C GLY A 144 5.67 -7.75 -11.13
N LEU A 145 4.78 -6.96 -10.50
CA LEU A 145 4.36 -5.63 -11.00
C LEU A 145 4.88 -4.50 -10.11
N PRO A 146 5.42 -3.39 -10.68
CA PRO A 146 5.92 -2.27 -9.90
C PRO A 146 4.79 -1.63 -9.07
N PRO A 147 5.13 -1.02 -7.92
CA PRO A 147 4.19 -0.28 -7.12
C PRO A 147 3.65 0.95 -7.87
N LEU A 148 2.53 1.47 -7.36
CA LEU A 148 1.94 2.75 -7.75
C LEU A 148 2.93 3.88 -7.44
N ARG A 149 3.34 4.66 -8.46
CA ARG A 149 3.98 5.96 -8.23
C ARG A 149 3.06 6.85 -7.40
N LYS A 150 3.61 7.50 -6.38
CA LYS A 150 2.96 8.66 -5.75
C LYS A 150 3.34 9.90 -6.58
N PRO A 151 2.40 10.84 -6.81
CA PRO A 151 2.74 12.13 -7.40
C PRO A 151 3.69 12.91 -6.49
#